data_AF-A0A8X6YE78-F1
#
_entry.id   AF-A0A8X6YE78-F1
#
_cell.length_a   1.000
_cell.length_b   1.000
_cell.length_c   1.000
_cell.angle_alpha   90.00
_cell.angle_beta   90.00
_cell.angle_gamma   90.00
#
_symmetry.space_group_name_H-M   'P 1'
#
loop_
_entity.id
_entity.type
_entity.pdbx_description
1 polymer ?
#
loop_
_entity_poly.entity_id
_entity_poly.type
_entity_poly.pdbx_seq_one_letter_code
_entity_poly.pdbx_strand_id
1 'polypeptide(L)'
;MYLSLSQECDDKYSVCNAYFALSEIYKRIGNLEKSIQALTKCQSQAKENGFLVPLIFSSISFGQLNTAQRRYLEAHENFEVAYRTLIFYCDKLPNKIELHKLCRVMSGVGRAHCSFNRLIEVLQEPPEKALGQLLTWRNTNGPFDGKIILKQDHLINLDKEEMEDEETKRFALIQQLIKEELNVIFTQI
;
A
#
# COMPACT_ATOMS: atom_id res chain seq x y z
N MET A 1 3.60 29.86 6.27
CA MET A 1 3.50 30.65 5.02
C MET A 1 2.73 29.91 3.95
N TYR A 2 3.14 28.72 3.50
CA TYR A 2 2.39 27.98 2.47
C TYR A 2 0.95 27.61 2.91
N LEU A 3 0.77 26.97 4.08
CA LEU A 3 -0.56 26.60 4.58
C LEU A 3 -1.51 27.81 4.73
N SER A 4 -1.02 28.90 5.34
CA SER A 4 -1.83 30.11 5.57
C SER A 4 -2.25 30.75 4.25
N LEU A 5 -1.34 30.83 3.27
CA LEU A 5 -1.65 31.35 1.94
C LEU A 5 -2.70 30.48 1.23
N SER A 6 -2.55 29.15 1.27
CA SER A 6 -3.54 28.24 0.67
C SER A 6 -4.93 28.37 1.31
N GLN A 7 -4.99 28.64 2.62
CA GLN A 7 -6.25 28.90 3.32
C GLN A 7 -6.88 30.23 2.91
N GLU A 8 -6.08 31.30 2.78
CA GLU A 8 -6.54 32.61 2.32
C GLU A 8 -7.07 32.59 0.89
N CYS A 9 -6.48 31.77 0.02
CA CYS A 9 -6.93 31.58 -1.36
C CYS A 9 -8.07 30.56 -1.53
N ASP A 10 -8.57 29.98 -0.43
CA ASP A 10 -9.55 28.89 -0.43
C ASP A 10 -9.17 27.65 -1.27
N ASP A 11 -7.87 27.44 -1.50
CA ASP A 11 -7.36 26.30 -2.26
C ASP A 11 -7.32 25.04 -1.38
N LYS A 12 -8.46 24.36 -1.28
CA LYS A 12 -8.63 23.16 -0.45
C LYS A 12 -7.63 22.04 -0.79
N TYR A 13 -7.25 21.89 -2.05
CA TYR A 13 -6.30 20.87 -2.47
C TYR A 13 -4.90 21.19 -1.96
N SER A 14 -4.45 22.45 -2.11
CA SER A 14 -3.18 22.91 -1.56
C SER A 14 -3.16 22.91 -0.04
N VAL A 15 -4.29 23.14 0.63
CA VAL A 15 -4.41 22.98 2.09
C VAL A 15 -4.16 21.52 2.51
N CYS A 16 -4.74 20.54 1.79
CA CYS A 16 -4.46 19.12 2.04
C CYS A 16 -2.97 18.81 1.89
N ASN A 17 -2.36 19.25 0.78
CA ASN A 17 -0.93 19.03 0.53
C ASN A 17 -0.04 19.70 1.58
N ALA A 18 -0.41 20.89 2.05
CA ALA A 18 0.31 21.58 3.11
C ALA A 18 0.26 20.78 4.43
N TYR A 19 -0.90 20.23 4.80
CA TYR A 19 -1.03 19.38 5.98
C TYR A 19 -0.25 18.07 5.85
N PHE A 20 -0.27 17.44 4.67
CA PHE A 20 0.54 16.26 4.39
C PHE A 20 2.05 16.55 4.50
N ALA A 21 2.51 17.66 3.93
CA ALA A 21 3.91 18.08 4.05
C ALA A 21 4.30 18.33 5.51
N LEU A 22 3.42 18.97 6.29
CA LEU A 22 3.63 19.16 7.73
C LEU A 22 3.73 17.83 8.48
N SER A 23 2.89 16.85 8.16
CA SER A 23 3.00 15.53 8.80
C SER A 23 4.35 14.86 8.50
N GLU A 24 4.82 14.93 7.25
CA GLU A 24 6.12 14.36 6.89
C GLU A 24 7.29 15.06 7.62
N ILE A 25 7.23 16.39 7.77
CA ILE A 25 8.22 17.15 8.53
C ILE A 25 8.18 16.72 10.01
N TYR A 26 7.00 16.68 10.62
CA TYR A 26 6.84 16.28 12.02
C TYR A 26 7.32 14.84 12.26
N LYS A 27 7.02 13.92 11.35
CA LYS A 27 7.51 12.54 11.37
C LYS A 27 9.04 12.49 11.36
N ARG A 28 9.69 13.24 10.48
CA ARG A 28 11.17 13.28 10.35
C ARG A 28 11.86 13.84 11.59
N ILE A 29 11.25 14.80 12.28
CA ILE A 29 11.80 15.35 13.54
C ILE A 29 11.37 14.54 14.77
N GLY A 30 10.71 13.39 14.60
CA GLY A 30 10.29 12.50 15.68
C GLY A 30 9.04 12.94 16.45
N ASN A 31 8.37 14.02 16.03
CA ASN A 31 7.12 14.47 16.65
C ASN A 31 5.91 13.73 16.07
N LEU A 32 5.74 12.47 16.49
CA LEU A 32 4.69 11.59 15.96
C LEU A 32 3.27 12.11 16.25
N GLU A 33 3.06 12.76 17.40
CA GLU A 33 1.75 13.30 17.76
C GLU A 33 1.31 14.41 16.79
N LYS A 34 2.17 15.42 16.57
CA LYS A 34 1.87 16.48 15.60
C LYS A 34 1.80 15.95 14.18
N SER A 35 2.58 14.92 13.84
CA SER A 35 2.47 14.22 12.56
C SER A 35 1.07 13.64 12.38
N ILE A 36 0.56 12.91 13.37
CA ILE A 36 -0.79 12.32 13.34
C ILE A 36 -1.84 13.42 13.22
N GLN A 37 -1.76 14.50 14.00
CA GLN A 37 -2.72 15.60 13.93
C GLN A 37 -2.78 16.25 12.54
N ALA A 38 -1.62 16.53 11.93
CA ALA A 38 -1.55 17.10 10.59
C ALA A 38 -2.10 16.12 9.54
N LEU A 39 -1.77 14.84 9.67
CA LEU A 39 -2.23 13.80 8.76
C LEU A 39 -3.75 13.58 8.84
N THR A 40 -4.34 13.60 10.04
CA THR A 40 -5.79 13.55 10.25
C THR A 40 -6.50 14.70 9.56
N LYS A 41 -5.96 15.93 9.67
CA LYS A 41 -6.52 17.10 8.97
C LYS A 41 -6.47 16.94 7.45
N CYS A 42 -5.33 16.48 6.92
CA CYS A 42 -5.19 16.18 5.50
C CYS A 42 -6.23 15.15 5.04
N GLN A 43 -6.36 14.04 5.76
CA GLN A 43 -7.26 12.95 5.35
C GLN A 43 -8.74 13.33 5.48
N SER A 44 -9.14 14.09 6.50
CA SER A 44 -10.52 14.60 6.64
C SER A 44 -10.89 15.48 5.45
N GLN A 45 -10.05 16.47 5.14
CA GLN A 45 -10.32 17.39 4.03
C GLN A 45 -10.29 16.67 2.68
N ALA A 46 -9.37 15.71 2.50
CA ALA A 46 -9.32 14.90 1.29
C ALA A 46 -10.61 14.09 1.09
N LYS A 47 -11.17 13.50 2.17
CA LYS A 47 -12.46 12.78 2.13
C LYS A 47 -13.62 13.72 1.84
N GLU A 48 -13.70 14.86 2.55
CA GLU A 48 -14.77 15.85 2.38
C GLU A 48 -14.85 16.41 0.96
N ASN A 49 -13.70 16.61 0.31
CA ASN A 49 -13.63 17.22 -1.02
C ASN A 49 -13.43 16.19 -2.15
N GLY A 50 -13.37 14.88 -1.84
CA GLY A 50 -13.16 13.83 -2.82
C GLY A 50 -11.77 13.81 -3.46
N PHE A 51 -10.74 14.34 -2.79
CA PHE A 51 -9.37 14.38 -3.30
C PHE A 51 -8.66 13.05 -3.11
N LEU A 52 -8.64 12.25 -4.18
CA LEU A 52 -8.10 10.89 -4.16
C LEU A 52 -6.60 10.83 -3.87
N VAL A 53 -5.79 11.67 -4.52
CA VAL A 53 -4.32 11.64 -4.35
C VAL A 53 -3.90 11.95 -2.90
N PRO A 54 -4.35 13.04 -2.27
CA PRO A 54 -4.10 13.29 -0.84
C PRO A 54 -4.64 12.18 0.08
N LEU A 55 -5.79 11.57 -0.25
CA LEU A 55 -6.34 10.45 0.52
C LEU A 55 -5.44 9.20 0.46
N ILE A 56 -4.92 8.87 -0.72
CA ILE A 56 -3.99 7.73 -0.90
C ILE A 56 -2.71 7.97 -0.11
N PHE A 57 -2.04 9.11 -0.30
CA PHE A 57 -0.78 9.41 0.37
C PHE A 57 -0.92 9.52 1.89
N SER A 58 -2.03 10.10 2.36
CA SER A 58 -2.27 10.18 3.80
C SER A 58 -2.50 8.81 4.42
N SER A 59 -3.24 7.93 3.74
CA SER A 59 -3.43 6.54 4.16
C SER A 59 -2.10 5.76 4.20
N ILE A 60 -1.24 5.90 3.18
CA ILE A 60 0.11 5.30 3.21
C ILE A 60 0.90 5.80 4.42
N SER A 61 0.85 7.09 4.72
CA SER A 61 1.63 7.67 5.82
C SER A 61 1.10 7.24 7.20
N PHE A 62 -0.22 7.04 7.35
CA PHE A 62 -0.78 6.43 8.56
C PHE A 62 -0.28 5.00 8.72
N GLY A 63 -0.24 4.23 7.63
CA GLY A 63 0.30 2.88 7.66
C GLY A 63 1.76 2.82 8.10
N GLN A 64 2.58 3.77 7.63
CA GLN A 64 3.98 3.90 8.06
C GLN A 64 4.11 4.27 9.55
N LEU A 65 3.31 5.22 10.04
CA LEU A 65 3.31 5.62 11.45
C LEU A 65 2.89 4.46 12.36
N ASN A 66 1.85 3.72 11.97
CA ASN A 66 1.38 2.55 12.71
C ASN A 66 2.45 1.44 12.71
N THR A 67 3.14 1.23 11.58
CA THR A 67 4.28 0.31 11.51
C THR A 67 5.38 0.71 12.50
N ALA A 68 5.77 1.99 12.53
CA ALA A 68 6.79 2.49 13.45
C ALA A 68 6.40 2.28 14.94
N GLN A 69 5.10 2.22 15.23
CA GLN A 69 4.56 2.00 16.57
C GLN A 69 4.18 0.53 16.83
N ARG A 70 4.55 -0.39 15.92
CA ARG A 70 4.24 -1.83 16.00
C ARG A 70 2.75 -2.16 16.00
N ARG A 71 1.92 -1.24 15.51
CA ARG A 71 0.47 -1.39 15.31
C ARG A 71 0.21 -1.97 13.92
N TYR A 72 0.59 -3.23 13.73
CA TYR A 72 0.71 -3.83 12.40
C TYR A 72 -0.64 -4.07 11.72
N LEU A 73 -1.68 -4.38 12.50
CA LEU A 73 -3.03 -4.54 11.97
C LEU A 73 -3.54 -3.20 11.40
N GLU A 74 -3.46 -2.14 12.20
CA GLU A 74 -3.86 -0.80 11.78
C GLU A 74 -2.97 -0.27 10.65
N ALA A 75 -1.70 -0.68 10.61
CA ALA A 75 -0.83 -0.36 9.49
C ALA A 75 -1.32 -0.99 8.18
N HIS A 76 -1.65 -2.28 8.23
CA HIS A 76 -2.18 -3.02 7.09
C HIS A 76 -3.50 -2.41 6.59
N GLU A 77 -4.45 -2.13 7.49
CA GLU A 77 -5.73 -1.50 7.13
C GLU A 77 -5.53 -0.18 6.38
N ASN A 78 -4.59 0.65 6.83
CA ASN A 78 -4.29 1.92 6.17
C ASN A 78 -3.63 1.74 4.79
N PHE A 79 -2.71 0.78 4.64
CA PHE A 79 -2.15 0.46 3.33
C PHE A 79 -3.21 -0.12 2.38
N GLU A 80 -4.14 -0.90 2.90
CA GLU A 80 -5.24 -1.47 2.13
C GLU A 80 -6.22 -0.38 1.66
N VAL A 81 -6.56 0.58 2.52
CA VAL A 81 -7.36 1.75 2.12
C VAL A 81 -6.69 2.49 0.96
N ALA A 82 -5.39 2.73 1.03
CA ALA A 82 -4.65 3.39 -0.06
C ALA A 82 -4.73 2.61 -1.38
N TYR A 83 -4.53 1.29 -1.33
CA TYR A 83 -4.60 0.42 -2.51
C TYR A 83 -6.02 0.39 -3.09
N ARG A 84 -7.05 0.26 -2.24
CA ARG A 84 -8.46 0.27 -2.67
C ARG A 84 -8.85 1.58 -3.32
N THR A 85 -8.54 2.71 -2.68
CA THR A 85 -8.86 4.02 -3.25
C THR A 85 -8.21 4.18 -4.62
N LEU A 86 -7.00 3.67 -4.81
CA LEU A 86 -6.37 3.66 -6.12
C LEU A 86 -7.10 2.76 -7.12
N ILE A 87 -7.35 1.48 -6.80
CA ILE A 87 -7.99 0.54 -7.73
C ILE A 87 -9.39 1.00 -8.14
N PHE A 88 -10.22 1.40 -7.18
CA PHE A 88 -11.60 1.83 -7.45
C PHE A 88 -11.71 3.12 -8.27
N TYR A 89 -10.68 3.97 -8.24
CA TYR A 89 -10.69 5.26 -8.92
C TYR A 89 -9.51 5.43 -9.88
N CYS A 90 -8.91 4.33 -10.32
CA CYS A 90 -7.66 4.27 -11.07
C CYS A 90 -7.72 5.08 -12.38
N ASP A 91 -8.87 5.03 -13.06
CA ASP A 91 -9.08 5.72 -14.34
C ASP A 91 -9.11 7.25 -14.22
N LYS A 92 -9.28 7.78 -13.00
CA LYS A 92 -9.38 9.23 -12.75
C LYS A 92 -8.04 9.87 -12.35
N LEU A 93 -6.96 9.09 -12.30
CA LEU A 93 -5.69 9.53 -11.69
C LEU A 93 -4.56 9.71 -12.71
N PRO A 94 -3.89 10.88 -12.74
CA PRO A 94 -2.60 11.01 -13.41
C PRO A 94 -1.54 10.19 -12.65
N ASN A 95 -0.62 9.54 -13.37
CA ASN A 95 0.47 8.70 -12.80
C ASN A 95 -0.02 7.41 -12.10
N LYS A 96 -1.05 6.76 -12.65
CA LYS A 96 -1.64 5.54 -12.10
C LYS A 96 -0.63 4.39 -11.93
N ILE A 97 0.35 4.26 -12.82
CA ILE A 97 1.30 3.13 -12.83
C ILE A 97 2.24 3.18 -11.62
N GLU A 98 2.82 4.35 -11.34
CA GLU A 98 3.72 4.55 -10.21
C GLU A 98 2.99 4.42 -8.89
N LEU A 99 1.81 5.04 -8.78
CA LEU A 99 0.95 4.93 -7.59
C LEU A 99 0.53 3.48 -7.34
N HIS A 100 0.24 2.73 -8.41
CA HIS A 100 -0.14 1.32 -8.31
C HIS A 100 0.99 0.47 -7.72
N LYS A 101 2.20 0.62 -8.25
CA LYS A 101 3.38 -0.07 -7.71
C LYS A 101 3.59 0.26 -6.24
N LEU A 102 3.50 1.54 -5.86
CA LEU A 102 3.67 1.97 -4.48
C LEU A 102 2.61 1.36 -3.56
N CYS A 103 1.32 1.54 -3.86
CA CYS A 103 0.25 1.01 -3.02
C CYS A 103 0.30 -0.52 -2.90
N ARG A 104 0.65 -1.22 -4.00
CA ARG A 104 0.84 -2.68 -3.99
C ARG A 104 1.96 -3.10 -3.03
N VAL A 105 3.11 -2.44 -3.12
CA VAL A 105 4.25 -2.70 -2.22
C VAL A 105 3.86 -2.45 -0.77
N MET A 106 3.24 -1.31 -0.47
CA MET A 106 2.86 -0.96 0.90
C MET A 106 1.82 -1.93 1.49
N SER A 107 0.82 -2.34 0.70
CA SER A 107 -0.14 -3.39 1.09
C SER A 107 0.58 -4.72 1.38
N GLY A 108 1.54 -5.10 0.53
CA GLY A 108 2.42 -6.24 0.73
C GLY A 108 3.20 -6.19 2.05
N VAL A 109 3.79 -5.03 2.37
CA VAL A 109 4.48 -4.79 3.64
C VAL A 109 3.54 -4.95 4.83
N GLY A 110 2.32 -4.41 4.76
CA GLY A 110 1.30 -4.61 5.80
C GLY A 110 1.01 -6.10 6.05
N ARG A 111 0.86 -6.89 4.98
CA ARG A 111 0.65 -8.34 5.09
C ARG A 111 1.82 -9.04 5.76
N ALA A 112 3.04 -8.74 5.32
CA ALA A 112 4.24 -9.33 5.90
C ALA A 112 4.34 -9.05 7.41
N HIS A 113 4.02 -7.81 7.84
CA HIS A 113 3.98 -7.48 9.27
C HIS A 113 2.92 -8.26 10.04
N CYS A 114 1.69 -8.40 9.51
CA CYS A 114 0.64 -9.18 10.16
C CYS A 114 1.03 -10.67 10.28
N SER A 115 1.58 -11.26 9.20
CA SER A 115 2.07 -12.65 9.22
C SER A 115 3.19 -12.84 10.23
N PHE A 116 4.14 -11.88 10.29
CA PHE A 116 5.22 -11.92 11.27
C PHE A 116 4.69 -11.79 12.71
N ASN A 117 3.73 -10.89 12.95
CA ASN A 117 3.13 -10.74 14.27
C ASN A 117 2.43 -12.03 14.72
N ARG A 118 1.74 -12.72 13.81
CA ARG A 118 1.12 -14.02 14.12
C ARG A 118 2.17 -15.08 14.44
N LEU A 119 3.26 -15.14 13.70
CA LEU A 119 4.36 -16.05 14.02
C LEU A 119 4.90 -15.79 15.43
N ILE A 120 5.07 -14.53 15.82
CA ILE A 120 5.50 -14.17 17.18
C ILE A 120 4.48 -14.64 18.23
N GLU A 121 3.17 -14.46 17.98
CA GLU A 121 2.12 -14.95 18.88
C GLU A 121 2.16 -16.48 19.03
N VAL A 122 2.36 -17.23 17.94
CA VAL A 122 2.50 -18.69 17.98
C VAL A 122 3.70 -19.10 18.82
N LEU A 123 4.82 -18.39 18.70
CA LEU A 123 6.03 -18.67 19.49
C LEU A 123 5.89 -18.36 20.98
N GLN A 124 4.84 -17.63 21.39
CA GLN A 124 4.52 -17.37 22.80
C GLN A 124 3.58 -18.42 23.41
N GLU A 125 3.03 -19.34 22.60
CA GLU A 125 2.19 -20.43 23.08
C GLU A 125 3.03 -21.54 23.78
N PRO A 126 2.39 -22.46 24.53
CA PRO A 126 3.09 -23.63 25.05
C PRO A 126 3.84 -24.40 23.94
N PRO A 127 5.07 -24.91 24.20
CA PRO A 127 5.95 -25.45 23.18
C PRO A 127 5.30 -26.53 22.30
N GLU A 128 4.49 -27.41 22.89
CA GLU A 128 3.81 -28.49 22.18
C GLU A 128 2.80 -27.94 21.16
N LYS A 129 2.06 -26.89 21.55
CA LYS A 129 1.07 -26.23 20.69
C LYS A 129 1.73 -25.40 19.59
N ALA A 130 2.78 -24.65 19.94
CA ALA A 130 3.57 -23.90 18.98
C ALA A 130 4.21 -24.81 17.92
N LEU A 131 4.82 -25.92 18.36
CA LEU A 131 5.42 -26.92 17.47
C LEU A 131 4.38 -27.54 16.54
N GLY A 132 3.20 -27.89 17.05
CA GLY A 132 2.09 -28.39 16.23
C GLY A 132 1.71 -27.44 15.10
N GLN A 133 1.53 -26.15 15.42
CA GLN A 133 1.20 -25.13 14.41
C GLN A 133 2.32 -24.90 13.40
N LEU A 134 3.58 -24.87 13.84
CA LEU A 134 4.74 -24.72 12.94
C LEU A 134 4.90 -25.90 11.99
N LEU A 135 4.66 -27.13 12.46
CA LEU A 135 4.70 -28.34 11.63
C LEU A 135 3.57 -28.34 10.60
N THR A 136 2.35 -27.93 11.00
CA THR A 136 1.24 -27.76 10.06
C THR A 136 1.60 -26.74 8.99
N TRP A 137 2.02 -25.53 9.37
CA TRP A 137 2.41 -24.49 8.43
C TRP A 137 3.50 -24.96 7.46
N ARG A 138 4.57 -25.61 7.97
CA ARG A 138 5.65 -26.16 7.14
C ARG A 138 5.19 -27.21 6.13
N ASN A 139 4.29 -28.10 6.54
CA ASN A 139 3.92 -29.27 5.74
C ASN A 139 2.79 -28.98 4.75
N THR A 140 1.92 -28.02 5.04
CA THR A 140 0.73 -27.75 4.23
C THR A 140 0.73 -26.37 3.59
N ASN A 141 1.68 -25.49 3.92
CA ASN A 141 1.60 -24.05 3.70
C ASN A 141 0.29 -23.43 4.25
N GLY A 142 -0.38 -24.15 5.17
CA GLY A 142 -1.62 -23.71 5.79
C GLY A 142 -1.36 -22.56 6.76
N PRO A 143 -2.35 -21.67 6.97
CA PRO A 143 -2.22 -20.61 7.96
C PRO A 143 -2.03 -21.19 9.38
N PHE A 144 -1.46 -20.40 10.29
CA PHE A 144 -1.50 -20.72 11.72
C PHE A 144 -2.96 -20.85 12.21
N ASP A 145 -3.24 -21.33 13.41
CA ASP A 145 -4.60 -21.23 13.96
C ASP A 145 -4.87 -19.76 14.38
N GLY A 146 -6.12 -19.34 14.54
CA GLY A 146 -6.49 -18.02 15.07
C GLY A 146 -6.85 -16.94 14.04
N LYS A 147 -6.88 -15.67 14.47
CA LYS A 147 -7.29 -14.54 13.62
C LYS A 147 -6.16 -14.21 12.64
N ILE A 148 -6.30 -14.68 11.42
CA ILE A 148 -5.32 -14.52 10.35
C ILE A 148 -6.00 -13.76 9.23
N ILE A 149 -5.25 -12.85 8.61
CA ILE A 149 -5.69 -12.20 7.39
C ILE A 149 -5.27 -13.12 6.26
N LEU A 150 -6.21 -13.93 5.78
CA LEU A 150 -6.04 -14.79 4.62
C LEU A 150 -6.14 -13.98 3.34
N LYS A 151 -5.61 -14.55 2.25
CA LYS A 151 -5.68 -13.94 0.91
C LYS A 151 -7.12 -13.61 0.47
N GLN A 152 -8.10 -14.36 0.99
CA GLN A 152 -9.54 -14.20 0.74
C GLN A 152 -10.24 -13.22 1.68
N ASP A 153 -9.64 -12.89 2.82
CA ASP A 153 -10.16 -11.87 3.74
C ASP A 153 -9.90 -10.45 3.18
N HIS A 154 -9.15 -10.38 2.08
CA HIS A 154 -9.04 -9.21 1.25
C HIS A 154 -10.33 -9.03 0.42
N LEU A 155 -10.98 -7.87 0.51
CA LEU A 155 -12.12 -7.57 -0.36
C LEU A 155 -11.73 -7.25 -1.84
N ILE A 156 -10.55 -7.67 -2.31
CA ILE A 156 -10.13 -7.67 -3.74
C ILE A 156 -9.34 -8.96 -3.99
N ASN A 157 -9.71 -9.70 -5.04
CA ASN A 157 -9.00 -10.90 -5.46
C ASN A 157 -7.79 -10.51 -6.33
N LEU A 158 -6.61 -10.44 -5.71
CA LEU A 158 -5.34 -10.03 -6.35
C LEU A 158 -4.93 -10.93 -7.52
N ASP A 159 -5.38 -12.18 -7.56
CA ASP A 159 -4.98 -13.13 -8.60
C ASP A 159 -5.53 -12.75 -9.99
N LYS A 160 -6.66 -12.03 -10.06
CA LYS A 160 -7.23 -11.59 -11.34
C LYS A 160 -6.43 -10.45 -11.97
N GLU A 161 -6.05 -9.43 -11.19
CA GLU A 161 -5.25 -8.31 -11.68
C GLU A 161 -3.78 -8.72 -11.93
N GLU A 162 -3.22 -9.65 -11.14
CA GLU A 162 -1.84 -10.16 -11.34
C GLU A 162 -1.69 -10.98 -12.62
N MET A 163 -2.68 -11.82 -12.99
CA MET A 163 -2.64 -12.56 -14.25
C MET A 163 -2.75 -11.62 -15.47
N GLU A 164 -3.62 -10.62 -15.42
CA GLU A 164 -3.81 -9.68 -16.54
C GLU A 164 -2.56 -8.81 -16.77
N ASP A 165 -1.88 -8.35 -15.71
CA ASP A 165 -0.65 -7.54 -15.82
C ASP A 165 0.55 -8.38 -16.32
N GLU A 166 0.70 -9.62 -15.87
CA GLU A 166 1.78 -10.53 -16.34
C GLU A 166 1.56 -11.00 -17.79
N GLU A 167 0.33 -11.35 -18.19
CA GLU A 167 0.03 -11.67 -19.59
C GLU A 167 0.26 -10.47 -20.51
N THR A 168 -0.15 -9.27 -20.08
CA THR A 168 0.05 -8.05 -20.85
C THR A 168 1.54 -7.73 -21.01
N LYS A 169 2.35 -7.89 -19.95
CA LYS A 169 3.81 -7.72 -20.01
C LYS A 169 4.49 -8.77 -20.87
N ARG A 170 4.07 -10.04 -20.76
CA ARG A 170 4.59 -11.14 -21.58
C ARG A 170 4.28 -10.90 -23.06
N PHE A 171 3.07 -10.45 -23.38
CA PHE A 171 2.68 -10.11 -24.75
C PHE A 171 3.50 -8.93 -25.31
N ALA A 172 3.69 -7.87 -24.52
CA ALA A 172 4.51 -6.73 -24.91
C ALA A 172 5.97 -7.11 -25.17
N LEU A 173 6.55 -7.98 -24.34
CA LEU A 173 7.91 -8.49 -24.52
C LEU A 173 8.04 -9.34 -25.80
N ILE A 174 7.07 -10.20 -26.09
CA ILE A 174 7.04 -10.99 -27.33
C ILE A 174 7.00 -10.09 -28.56
N GLN A 175 6.15 -9.04 -28.55
CA GLN A 175 6.07 -8.08 -29.66
C GLN A 175 7.38 -7.31 -29.87
N GLN A 176 8.07 -6.96 -28.78
CA GLN A 176 9.37 -6.31 -28.85
C GLN A 176 10.43 -7.23 -29.47
N LEU A 177 10.50 -8.49 -29.04
CA LEU A 177 11.45 -9.47 -29.58
C LEU A 177 11.22 -9.75 -31.07
N ILE A 178 9.95 -9.86 -31.50
CA ILE A 178 9.61 -10.01 -32.92
C ILE A 178 10.08 -8.80 -33.75
N LYS A 179 9.91 -7.58 -33.21
CA LYS A 179 10.35 -6.35 -33.87
C LYS A 179 11.88 -6.28 -33.99
N GLU A 180 12.59 -6.73 -32.96
CA GLU A 180 14.06 -6.80 -32.95
C GLU A 180 14.58 -7.82 -33.98
N GLU A 181 13.98 -9.02 -34.06
CA GLU A 181 14.33 -10.02 -35.09
C GLU A 181 14.08 -9.51 -36.51
N LEU A 182 12.93 -8.86 -36.77
CA LEU A 182 12.64 -8.31 -38.08
C LEU A 182 13.64 -7.21 -38.47
N ASN A 183 14.02 -6.33 -37.54
CA ASN A 183 15.03 -5.30 -37.80
C ASN A 183 16.41 -5.87 -38.13
N VAL A 184 16.79 -7.00 -37.53
CA VAL A 184 18.05 -7.71 -37.84
C VAL A 184 17.99 -8.30 -39.25
N ILE A 185 16.85 -8.83 -39.67
CA ILE A 185 16.65 -9.38 -41.03
C ILE A 185 16.71 -8.27 -42.08
N PHE A 186 16.13 -7.10 -41.81
CA PHE A 186 16.11 -5.96 -42.75
C PHE A 186 17.42 -5.14 -42.79
N THR A 187 18.36 -5.34 -41.86
CA THR A 187 19.69 -4.70 -41.89
C THR A 187 20.78 -5.58 -42.52
N GLN A 188 20.44 -6.81 -42.92
CA GLN A 188 21.34 -7.76 -43.60
C GLN A 188 21.04 -7.91 -45.10
N ILE A 189 20.12 -7.12 -45.66
CA ILE A 189 19.86 -6.97 -47.11
C ILE A 189 20.42 -5.63 -47.57
#